data_AF-A0A348XUM1-F1
#
_entry.id   AF-A0A348XUM1-F1
#
_cell.length_a   1.000
_cell.length_b   1.000
_cell.length_c   1.000
_cell.angle_alpha   90.00
_cell.angle_beta   90.00
_cell.angle_gamma   90.00
#
_symmetry.space_group_name_H-M   'P 1'
#
loop_
_entity.id
_entity.type
_entity.pdbx_description
1 polymer ?
#
loop_
_entity_poly.entity_id
_entity_poly.type
_entity_poly.pdbx_seq_one_letter_code
_entity_poly.pdbx_strand_id
1 'polypeptide(L)'
;MKRRIQDLINSSNYIFEEYLEDKGNKFYTFYKEYDGIVLNKNVPNLNQNELTNVCFEKYSNLDKLGRCGQVTACIGRERFTTKKRAYIGHIIPSGWHSLKFNCIQGKYLYNRCHLIGHQLSGLDIDNNLITGTRYLNISQMLPFENAIAGYCRETGNHVLYRVTPIYKQDNLVAFGVLLEALSVEDCGKEICFNIYLYNRQPEINIDYKKGYSKEIEFSFSNDII
;
A
#
# COMPACT_ATOMS: atom_id res chain seq x y z
N MET A 1 -7.94 10.10 24.67
CA MET A 1 -8.62 8.92 24.09
C MET A 1 -9.64 9.44 23.07
N LYS A 2 -9.59 8.95 21.80
CA LYS A 2 -10.31 9.44 20.60
C LYS A 2 -9.90 10.82 20.07
N ARG A 3 -8.73 10.94 19.40
CA ARG A 3 -8.31 12.12 18.58
C ARG A 3 -6.88 11.92 18.07
N ARG A 4 -6.67 11.14 16.99
CA ARG A 4 -5.30 11.02 16.42
C ARG A 4 -5.26 10.94 14.91
N ILE A 5 -6.16 10.21 14.25
CA ILE A 5 -6.13 10.13 12.78
C ILE A 5 -6.89 11.29 12.13
N GLN A 6 -8.08 11.64 12.61
CA GLN A 6 -8.81 12.80 12.08
C GLN A 6 -8.10 14.12 12.40
N ASP A 7 -7.39 14.19 13.53
CA ASP A 7 -6.55 15.35 13.87
C ASP A 7 -5.26 15.39 13.05
N LEU A 8 -4.64 14.25 12.70
CA LEU A 8 -3.56 14.21 11.70
C LEU A 8 -4.05 14.73 10.35
N ILE A 9 -5.28 14.35 9.94
CA ILE A 9 -5.92 14.80 8.69
C ILE A 9 -6.30 16.30 8.74
N ASN A 10 -6.54 16.87 9.91
CA ASN A 10 -7.02 18.25 10.05
C ASN A 10 -5.96 19.27 10.53
N SER A 11 -4.84 18.83 11.10
CA SER A 11 -3.85 19.72 11.76
C SER A 11 -2.56 19.95 10.98
N SER A 12 -2.25 19.15 9.97
CA SER A 12 -1.24 19.52 8.99
C SER A 12 -1.91 20.36 7.93
N ASN A 13 -1.32 21.51 7.60
CA ASN A 13 -1.53 22.18 6.33
C ASN A 13 -1.29 21.15 5.22
N TYR A 14 -2.34 20.44 4.80
CA TYR A 14 -2.37 19.70 3.56
C TYR A 14 -2.36 20.76 2.48
N ILE A 15 -1.17 21.09 2.05
CA ILE A 15 -1.02 21.81 0.81
C ILE A 15 -1.50 20.81 -0.25
N PHE A 16 -2.67 21.07 -0.83
CA PHE A 16 -2.94 20.64 -2.20
C PHE A 16 -1.97 21.42 -3.08
N GLU A 17 -0.70 21.01 -3.07
CA GLU A 17 0.30 21.57 -3.96
C GLU A 17 0.23 20.73 -5.24
N GLU A 18 -0.61 21.25 -6.14
CA GLU A 18 -0.47 21.04 -7.56
C GLU A 18 1.02 21.09 -7.94
N TYR A 19 1.52 20.00 -8.55
CA TYR A 19 2.81 19.93 -9.24
C TYR A 19 4.02 20.57 -8.51
N LEU A 20 4.68 19.79 -7.65
CA LEU A 20 6.12 20.01 -7.41
C LEU A 20 6.92 19.15 -8.39
N GLU A 21 7.30 19.74 -9.53
CA GLU A 21 8.47 19.28 -10.29
C GLU A 21 9.72 19.49 -9.41
N ASP A 22 10.03 18.53 -8.55
CA ASP A 22 11.32 18.50 -7.87
C ASP A 22 12.38 18.01 -8.86
N LYS A 23 13.14 18.94 -9.43
CA LYS A 23 14.24 18.70 -10.37
C LYS A 23 15.46 17.98 -9.74
N GLY A 24 15.39 17.57 -8.48
CA GLY A 24 16.46 16.87 -7.78
C GLY A 24 16.17 15.41 -7.37
N ASN A 25 14.91 15.01 -7.25
CA ASN A 25 14.55 13.67 -6.78
C ASN A 25 14.26 12.72 -7.94
N LYS A 26 15.25 11.88 -8.29
CA LYS A 26 15.15 10.85 -9.35
C LYS A 26 13.99 9.86 -9.17
N PHE A 27 13.44 9.71 -7.95
CA PHE A 27 12.34 8.78 -7.70
C PHE A 27 10.99 9.26 -8.27
N TYR A 28 10.72 10.58 -8.30
CA TYR A 28 9.46 11.11 -8.85
C TYR A 28 9.31 10.82 -10.34
N THR A 29 10.42 10.74 -11.06
CA THR A 29 10.43 10.46 -12.50
C THR A 29 10.01 9.03 -12.87
N PHE A 30 9.96 8.07 -11.93
CA PHE A 30 9.65 6.67 -12.27
C PHE A 30 8.16 6.35 -12.39
N TYR A 31 7.26 7.10 -11.75
CA TYR A 31 5.83 6.76 -11.74
C TYR A 31 4.96 7.98 -12.02
N LYS A 32 4.84 8.33 -13.29
CA LYS A 32 3.98 9.43 -13.76
C LYS A 32 2.48 9.15 -13.60
N GLU A 33 2.11 7.92 -13.18
CA GLU A 33 0.72 7.43 -13.11
C GLU A 33 0.43 6.60 -11.85
N TYR A 34 1.01 6.94 -10.69
CA TYR A 34 0.52 6.37 -9.44
C TYR A 34 -0.67 7.18 -8.91
N ASP A 35 -1.56 6.47 -8.25
CA ASP A 35 -2.76 6.98 -7.66
C ASP A 35 -2.58 7.11 -6.15
N GLY A 36 -2.11 8.27 -5.75
CA GLY A 36 -1.73 8.52 -4.38
C GLY A 36 -1.35 9.96 -4.09
N ILE A 37 -0.79 10.17 -2.91
CA ILE A 37 -0.28 11.45 -2.42
C ILE A 37 1.15 11.22 -1.91
N VAL A 38 2.09 12.08 -2.28
CA VAL A 38 3.39 12.14 -1.59
C VAL A 38 3.25 12.92 -0.30
N LEU A 39 3.76 12.34 0.77
CA LEU A 39 3.71 12.90 2.11
C LEU A 39 5.10 13.31 2.56
N ASN A 40 5.17 14.31 3.45
CA ASN A 40 6.39 14.73 4.12
C ASN A 40 7.59 14.96 3.17
N LYS A 41 7.35 15.59 2.01
CA LYS A 41 8.38 15.82 0.98
C LYS A 41 9.10 14.52 0.55
N ASN A 42 8.36 13.41 0.54
CA ASN A 42 8.81 12.05 0.28
C ASN A 42 9.79 11.47 1.31
N VAL A 43 9.98 12.14 2.45
CA VAL A 43 10.87 11.67 3.52
C VAL A 43 10.10 10.73 4.46
N PRO A 44 10.53 9.47 4.62
CA PRO A 44 9.86 8.50 5.50
C PRO A 44 10.03 8.87 6.98
N ASN A 45 9.00 8.64 7.79
CA ASN A 45 9.06 8.85 9.24
C ASN A 45 9.41 7.54 9.97
N LEU A 46 10.43 6.85 9.48
CA LEU A 46 10.89 5.56 10.01
C LEU A 46 11.69 5.76 11.30
N ASN A 47 11.58 4.79 12.21
CA ASN A 47 12.38 4.80 13.43
C ASN A 47 13.84 4.52 13.07
N GLN A 48 14.70 5.52 13.26
CA GLN A 48 16.12 5.43 12.94
C GLN A 48 16.82 4.30 13.72
N ASN A 49 16.34 3.96 14.91
CA ASN A 49 16.88 2.84 15.70
C ASN A 49 16.53 1.46 15.11
N GLU A 50 15.61 1.39 14.14
CA GLU A 50 15.28 0.17 13.40
C GLU A 50 16.06 0.03 12.09
N LEU A 51 16.90 1.01 11.73
CA LEU A 51 17.80 0.88 10.60
C LEU A 51 18.86 -0.17 10.89
N THR A 52 18.90 -1.19 10.05
CA THR A 52 19.78 -2.34 10.22
C THR A 52 19.96 -3.05 8.88
N ASN A 53 21.07 -3.74 8.71
CA ASN A 53 21.34 -4.66 7.61
C ASN A 53 20.99 -6.11 7.98
N VAL A 54 20.17 -6.31 9.01
CA VAL A 54 19.69 -7.63 9.42
C VAL A 54 18.22 -7.73 9.08
N CYS A 55 17.89 -8.65 8.16
CA CYS A 55 16.52 -8.86 7.72
C CYS A 55 15.58 -9.27 8.87
N PHE A 56 14.50 -8.51 9.06
CA PHE A 56 13.45 -8.79 10.04
C PHE A 56 12.08 -8.44 9.48
N GLU A 57 11.03 -8.98 10.09
CA GLU A 57 9.65 -8.64 9.81
C GLU A 57 8.88 -8.53 11.13
N LYS A 58 8.08 -7.48 11.29
CA LYS A 58 7.23 -7.22 12.45
C LYS A 58 5.82 -6.93 11.97
N TYR A 59 4.93 -7.86 12.25
CA TYR A 59 3.51 -7.75 11.93
C TYR A 59 2.73 -7.32 13.16
N SER A 60 1.91 -6.28 13.05
CA SER A 60 0.94 -5.97 14.10
C SER A 60 -0.08 -7.10 14.24
N ASN A 61 -0.62 -7.27 15.44
CA ASN A 61 -1.80 -8.11 15.65
C ASN A 61 -2.99 -7.54 14.86
N LEU A 62 -3.90 -8.41 14.44
CA LEU A 62 -5.21 -7.97 13.98
C LEU A 62 -5.90 -7.17 15.10
N ASP A 63 -6.59 -6.10 14.73
CA ASP A 63 -7.36 -5.35 15.70
C ASP A 63 -8.68 -6.06 16.05
N LYS A 64 -9.49 -5.43 16.91
CA LYS A 64 -10.77 -6.00 17.38
C LYS A 64 -11.80 -6.25 16.28
N LEU A 65 -11.62 -5.67 15.08
CA LEU A 65 -12.47 -5.84 13.92
C LEU A 65 -11.85 -6.82 12.90
N GLY A 66 -10.75 -7.49 13.27
CA GLY A 66 -10.02 -8.42 12.40
C GLY A 66 -9.20 -7.71 11.31
N ARG A 67 -8.89 -6.42 11.49
CA ARG A 67 -8.17 -5.63 10.49
C ARG A 67 -6.67 -5.71 10.70
N CYS A 68 -5.90 -5.78 9.61
CA CYS A 68 -4.44 -5.72 9.68
C CYS A 68 -3.97 -4.37 10.22
N GLY A 69 -2.93 -4.39 11.05
CA GLY A 69 -2.21 -3.20 11.48
C GLY A 69 -0.99 -2.91 10.62
N GLN A 70 -0.12 -2.06 11.14
CA GLN A 70 1.16 -1.73 10.54
C GLN A 70 2.08 -2.95 10.44
N VAL A 71 2.84 -3.02 9.35
CA VAL A 71 3.92 -3.99 9.16
C VAL A 71 5.21 -3.23 8.89
N THR A 72 6.29 -3.59 9.59
CA THR A 72 7.63 -3.06 9.36
C THR A 72 8.57 -4.22 9.07
N ALA A 73 9.42 -4.07 8.05
CA ALA A 73 10.41 -5.07 7.69
C ALA A 73 11.72 -4.42 7.26
N CYS A 74 12.84 -5.06 7.60
CA CYS A 74 14.10 -4.84 6.90
C CYS A 74 14.20 -5.90 5.82
N ILE A 75 14.13 -5.44 4.56
CA ILE A 75 14.13 -6.28 3.37
C ILE A 75 15.55 -6.36 2.83
N GLY A 76 16.02 -7.58 2.59
CA GLY A 76 17.29 -7.90 1.94
C GLY A 76 17.13 -9.17 1.12
N ARG A 77 18.12 -9.46 0.28
CA ARG A 77 18.07 -10.59 -0.68
C ARG A 77 17.90 -11.95 0.00
N GLU A 78 18.30 -12.06 1.26
CA GLU A 78 18.25 -13.25 2.11
C GLU A 78 16.80 -13.71 2.35
N ARG A 79 15.82 -12.79 2.23
CA ARG A 79 14.40 -13.07 2.43
C ARG A 79 13.65 -13.33 1.14
N PHE A 80 14.25 -13.06 -0.02
CA PHE A 80 13.59 -13.27 -1.29
C PHE A 80 13.30 -14.75 -1.53
N THR A 81 12.03 -15.06 -1.71
CA THR A 81 11.58 -16.41 -1.94
C THR A 81 11.52 -16.72 -3.44
N THR A 82 12.03 -17.88 -3.80
CA THR A 82 11.76 -18.51 -5.10
C THR A 82 10.62 -19.52 -5.02
N LYS A 83 10.06 -19.75 -3.81
CA LYS A 83 8.98 -20.71 -3.61
C LYS A 83 7.69 -20.18 -4.22
N LYS A 84 6.99 -21.09 -4.90
CA LYS A 84 5.63 -20.85 -5.37
C LYS A 84 4.74 -20.45 -4.19
N ARG A 85 3.94 -19.41 -4.38
CA ARG A 85 2.97 -18.92 -3.40
C ARG A 85 2.02 -20.03 -2.96
N ALA A 86 1.73 -20.10 -1.66
CA ALA A 86 0.80 -21.08 -1.14
C ALA A 86 -0.65 -20.74 -1.55
N TYR A 87 -1.56 -21.70 -1.40
CA TYR A 87 -2.97 -21.41 -1.57
C TYR A 87 -3.50 -20.60 -0.37
N ILE A 88 -3.87 -19.35 -0.62
CA ILE A 88 -4.33 -18.41 0.41
C ILE A 88 -5.84 -18.16 0.40
N GLY A 89 -6.61 -18.93 -0.37
CA GLY A 89 -8.06 -18.73 -0.50
C GLY A 89 -8.84 -18.89 0.81
N HIS A 90 -8.24 -19.52 1.83
CA HIS A 90 -8.80 -19.66 3.16
C HIS A 90 -8.69 -18.40 4.03
N ILE A 91 -7.78 -17.47 3.68
CA ILE A 91 -7.61 -16.20 4.39
C ILE A 91 -8.73 -15.27 3.94
N ILE A 92 -9.50 -14.72 4.89
CA ILE A 92 -10.62 -13.82 4.61
C ILE A 92 -10.38 -12.52 5.39
N PRO A 93 -9.76 -11.50 4.76
CA PRO A 93 -9.53 -10.23 5.41
C PRO A 93 -10.84 -9.52 5.78
N SER A 94 -10.76 -8.55 6.68
CA SER A 94 -11.89 -7.72 7.07
C SER A 94 -12.59 -7.08 5.86
N GLY A 95 -13.93 -7.13 5.84
CA GLY A 95 -14.74 -6.50 4.78
C GLY A 95 -14.65 -7.21 3.42
N TRP A 96 -14.19 -8.46 3.37
CA TRP A 96 -14.06 -9.21 2.13
C TRP A 96 -15.41 -9.52 1.46
N HIS A 97 -15.52 -9.26 0.16
CA HIS A 97 -16.62 -9.71 -0.70
C HIS A 97 -16.08 -10.23 -2.04
N SER A 98 -16.62 -11.35 -2.52
CA SER A 98 -16.19 -11.96 -3.78
C SER A 98 -17.06 -11.48 -4.95
N LEU A 99 -16.95 -10.20 -5.32
CA LEU A 99 -17.70 -9.60 -6.42
C LEU A 99 -16.89 -9.56 -7.73
N LYS A 100 -17.59 -9.72 -8.85
CA LYS A 100 -17.03 -9.68 -10.21
C LYS A 100 -17.57 -8.49 -10.99
N PHE A 101 -16.70 -7.81 -11.73
CA PHE A 101 -17.00 -6.65 -12.56
C PHE A 101 -16.34 -6.82 -13.93
N ASN A 102 -17.02 -6.44 -15.01
CA ASN A 102 -16.50 -6.67 -16.37
C ASN A 102 -15.39 -5.68 -16.74
N CYS A 103 -15.40 -4.48 -16.15
CA CYS A 103 -14.35 -3.46 -16.32
C CYS A 103 -13.01 -3.83 -15.67
N ILE A 104 -12.95 -4.90 -14.87
CA ILE A 104 -11.73 -5.32 -14.18
C ILE A 104 -11.11 -6.54 -14.87
N GLN A 105 -9.83 -6.46 -15.21
CA GLN A 105 -9.09 -7.60 -15.73
C GLN A 105 -9.09 -8.77 -14.72
N GLY A 106 -9.49 -9.96 -15.15
CA GLY A 106 -9.67 -11.11 -14.23
C GLY A 106 -10.96 -11.05 -13.40
N LYS A 107 -11.79 -10.03 -13.63
CA LYS A 107 -13.13 -9.77 -13.10
C LYS A 107 -13.26 -9.53 -11.60
N TYR A 108 -12.41 -10.10 -10.75
CA TYR A 108 -12.52 -9.90 -9.31
C TYR A 108 -12.03 -8.52 -8.86
N LEU A 109 -12.85 -7.81 -8.07
CA LEU A 109 -12.48 -6.52 -7.49
C LEU A 109 -11.37 -6.65 -6.46
N TYR A 110 -11.59 -7.47 -5.43
CA TYR A 110 -10.66 -7.56 -4.33
C TYR A 110 -9.66 -8.69 -4.53
N ASN A 111 -8.41 -8.34 -4.25
CA ASN A 111 -7.32 -9.25 -4.02
C ASN A 111 -7.04 -9.34 -2.52
N ARG A 112 -6.48 -10.49 -2.10
CA ARG A 112 -5.77 -10.59 -0.83
C ARG A 112 -4.47 -9.83 -1.00
N CYS A 113 -4.54 -8.53 -0.73
CA CYS A 113 -3.47 -7.59 -1.00
C CYS A 113 -2.46 -7.67 0.13
N HIS A 114 -1.22 -7.98 -0.23
CA HIS A 114 -0.13 -8.05 0.72
C HIS A 114 0.27 -6.66 1.20
N LEU A 115 0.63 -6.55 2.50
CA LEU A 115 1.29 -5.35 3.01
C LEU A 115 2.80 -5.43 2.73
N ILE A 116 3.39 -6.60 2.96
CA ILE A 116 4.72 -6.95 2.45
C ILE A 116 4.53 -8.06 1.43
N GLY A 117 4.76 -7.74 0.15
CA GLY A 117 4.58 -8.65 -0.97
C GLY A 117 5.28 -10.00 -0.77
N HIS A 118 4.63 -11.08 -1.23
CA HIS A 118 5.16 -12.44 -1.13
C HIS A 118 6.59 -12.58 -1.64
N GLN A 119 6.96 -11.85 -2.70
CA GLN A 119 8.32 -11.90 -3.23
C GLN A 119 9.39 -11.37 -2.25
N LEU A 120 8.99 -10.49 -1.33
CA LEU A 120 9.89 -9.83 -0.38
C LEU A 120 10.06 -10.63 0.92
N SER A 121 9.00 -11.31 1.40
CA SER A 121 9.00 -12.04 2.68
C SER A 121 8.81 -13.56 2.56
N GLY A 122 8.14 -14.00 1.50
CA GLY A 122 7.62 -15.37 1.36
C GLY A 122 6.50 -15.74 2.34
N LEU A 123 5.92 -14.76 3.05
CA LEU A 123 4.89 -14.99 4.07
C LEU A 123 3.47 -14.67 3.58
N ASP A 124 2.64 -15.71 3.61
CA ASP A 124 1.21 -15.70 3.32
C ASP A 124 0.41 -15.86 4.63
N ILE A 125 0.35 -14.82 5.47
CA ILE A 125 -0.30 -14.85 6.80
C ILE A 125 -1.43 -13.82 6.92
N ASP A 126 -2.38 -14.08 7.82
CA ASP A 126 -3.58 -13.25 8.03
C ASP A 126 -3.24 -11.78 8.32
N ASN A 127 -2.22 -11.53 9.15
CA ASN A 127 -1.80 -10.18 9.55
C ASN A 127 -0.99 -9.43 8.47
N ASN A 128 -0.87 -10.00 7.27
CA ASN A 128 -0.18 -9.42 6.13
C ASN A 128 -1.12 -9.21 4.92
N LEU A 129 -2.42 -9.51 5.05
CA LEU A 129 -3.36 -9.55 3.93
C LEU A 129 -4.59 -8.70 4.21
N ILE A 130 -4.77 -7.63 3.45
CA ILE A 130 -5.97 -6.78 3.50
C ILE A 130 -6.90 -7.03 2.31
N THR A 131 -8.16 -6.62 2.46
CA THR A 131 -9.09 -6.44 1.34
C THR A 131 -8.62 -5.22 0.53
N GLY A 132 -7.79 -5.46 -0.49
CA GLY A 132 -7.29 -4.43 -1.40
C GLY A 132 -7.89 -4.63 -2.79
N THR A 133 -8.17 -3.54 -3.51
CA THR A 133 -8.59 -3.64 -4.90
C THR A 133 -7.48 -4.24 -5.76
N ARG A 134 -7.85 -4.82 -6.90
CA ARG A 134 -6.89 -5.27 -7.90
C ARG A 134 -5.99 -4.12 -8.36
N TYR A 135 -6.56 -2.93 -8.55
CA TYR A 135 -5.82 -1.74 -8.93
C TYR A 135 -4.77 -1.35 -7.89
N LEU A 136 -5.14 -1.26 -6.59
CA LEU A 136 -4.17 -1.02 -5.53
C LEU A 136 -3.05 -2.08 -5.55
N ASN A 137 -3.44 -3.36 -5.57
CA ASN A 137 -2.49 -4.45 -5.44
C ASN A 137 -1.51 -4.56 -6.63
N ILE A 138 -1.99 -4.40 -7.86
CA ILE A 138 -1.20 -4.66 -9.08
C ILE A 138 -0.63 -3.37 -9.69
N SER A 139 -1.44 -2.33 -9.80
CA SER A 139 -1.04 -1.09 -10.49
C SER A 139 -0.33 -0.12 -9.55
N GLN A 140 -0.63 -0.16 -8.25
CA GLN A 140 -0.14 0.84 -7.31
C GLN A 140 0.99 0.33 -6.41
N MET A 141 0.81 -0.76 -5.68
CA MET A 141 1.82 -1.25 -4.73
C MET A 141 2.98 -1.99 -5.42
N LEU A 142 2.66 -2.89 -6.35
CA LEU A 142 3.65 -3.78 -6.99
C LEU A 142 4.87 -3.05 -7.60
N PRO A 143 4.73 -1.87 -8.25
CA PRO A 143 5.90 -1.17 -8.76
C PRO A 143 6.89 -0.71 -7.68
N PHE A 144 6.42 -0.27 -6.51
CA PHE A 144 7.29 0.09 -5.38
C PHE A 144 7.95 -1.15 -4.78
N GLU A 145 7.21 -2.25 -4.65
CA GLU A 145 7.77 -3.54 -4.22
C GLU A 145 8.86 -4.04 -5.17
N ASN A 146 8.65 -3.88 -6.49
CA ASN A 146 9.63 -4.24 -7.50
C ASN A 146 10.88 -3.34 -7.45
N ALA A 147 10.73 -2.05 -7.16
CA ALA A 147 11.86 -1.14 -6.98
C ALA A 147 12.73 -1.55 -5.77
N ILE A 148 12.10 -1.84 -4.63
CA ILE A 148 12.79 -2.38 -3.44
C ILE A 148 13.49 -3.69 -3.78
N ALA A 149 12.78 -4.62 -4.42
CA ALA A 149 13.33 -5.93 -4.77
C ALA A 149 14.52 -5.81 -5.75
N GLY A 150 14.41 -4.94 -6.75
CA GLY A 150 15.47 -4.64 -7.71
C GLY A 150 16.72 -4.11 -7.01
N TYR A 151 16.57 -3.07 -6.20
CA TYR A 151 17.67 -2.48 -5.44
C TYR A 151 18.41 -3.53 -4.59
N CYS A 152 17.69 -4.30 -3.78
CA CYS A 152 18.30 -5.34 -2.94
C CYS A 152 18.98 -6.45 -3.75
N ARG A 153 18.43 -6.83 -4.92
CA ARG A 153 19.05 -7.85 -5.80
C ARG A 153 20.34 -7.34 -6.43
N GLU A 154 20.34 -6.11 -6.90
CA GLU A 154 21.47 -5.52 -7.65
C GLU A 154 22.64 -5.16 -6.75
N THR A 155 22.35 -4.66 -5.55
CA THR A 155 23.38 -4.13 -4.64
C THR A 155 23.76 -5.11 -3.52
N GLY A 156 22.86 -6.02 -3.15
CA GLY A 156 22.97 -6.81 -1.92
C GLY A 156 22.67 -6.02 -0.64
N ASN A 157 22.19 -4.77 -0.76
CA ASN A 157 21.84 -3.90 0.36
C ASN A 157 20.42 -4.16 0.88
N HIS A 158 20.07 -3.42 1.93
CA HIS A 158 18.81 -3.53 2.66
C HIS A 158 17.94 -2.28 2.51
N VAL A 159 16.64 -2.49 2.70
CA VAL A 159 15.64 -1.43 2.76
C VAL A 159 14.79 -1.61 4.01
N LEU A 160 14.76 -0.60 4.87
CA LEU A 160 13.75 -0.52 5.92
C LEU A 160 12.45 -0.06 5.29
N TYR A 161 11.44 -0.92 5.33
CA TYR A 161 10.16 -0.74 4.66
C TYR A 161 9.01 -0.89 5.66
N ARG A 162 8.03 0.02 5.59
CA ARG A 162 6.86 0.02 6.46
C ARG A 162 5.60 0.28 5.65
N VAL A 163 4.58 -0.54 5.88
CA VAL A 163 3.27 -0.39 5.26
C VAL A 163 2.21 -0.31 6.35
N THR A 164 1.41 0.76 6.31
CA THR A 164 0.36 1.03 7.28
C THR A 164 -1.00 1.18 6.58
N PRO A 165 -1.93 0.22 6.74
CA PRO A 165 -3.30 0.39 6.27
C PRO A 165 -4.01 1.53 7.01
N ILE A 166 -4.71 2.37 6.26
CA ILE A 166 -5.43 3.53 6.81
C ILE A 166 -6.93 3.26 6.78
N TYR A 167 -7.54 3.15 7.96
CA TYR A 167 -8.98 2.97 8.13
C TYR A 167 -9.63 4.24 8.68
N LYS A 168 -10.84 4.54 8.21
CA LYS A 168 -11.69 5.56 8.84
C LYS A 168 -12.58 4.88 9.88
N GLN A 169 -12.44 5.26 11.15
CA GLN A 169 -13.29 4.76 12.23
C GLN A 169 -13.39 3.21 12.26
N ASP A 170 -14.61 2.68 12.19
CA ASP A 170 -14.98 1.26 12.24
C ASP A 170 -15.01 0.59 10.86
N ASN A 171 -14.53 1.26 9.81
CA ASN A 171 -14.52 0.68 8.47
C ASN A 171 -13.68 -0.60 8.41
N LEU A 172 -14.24 -1.62 7.77
CA LEU A 172 -13.59 -2.92 7.60
C LEU A 172 -12.60 -2.94 6.44
N VAL A 173 -12.75 -2.06 5.46
CA VAL A 173 -11.83 -1.92 4.32
C VAL A 173 -11.01 -0.64 4.50
N ALA A 174 -9.69 -0.75 4.27
CA ALA A 174 -8.80 0.41 4.33
C ALA A 174 -9.10 1.35 3.16
N PHE A 175 -9.03 2.66 3.39
CA PHE A 175 -9.12 3.66 2.32
C PHE A 175 -7.88 3.67 1.42
N GLY A 176 -6.80 3.11 1.92
CA GLY A 176 -5.49 3.09 1.28
C GLY A 176 -4.43 2.60 2.23
N VAL A 177 -3.19 2.67 1.77
CA VAL A 177 -2.01 2.25 2.51
C VAL A 177 -0.96 3.34 2.45
N LEU A 178 -0.32 3.60 3.59
CA LEU A 178 0.87 4.43 3.68
C LEU A 178 2.10 3.54 3.52
N LEU A 179 2.94 3.85 2.54
CA LEU A 179 4.19 3.16 2.25
C LEU A 179 5.35 4.09 2.60
N GLU A 180 6.27 3.60 3.40
CA GLU A 180 7.49 4.32 3.80
C GLU A 180 8.69 3.41 3.61
N ALA A 181 9.69 3.84 2.84
CA ALA A 181 10.90 3.07 2.61
C ALA A 181 12.15 3.93 2.66
N LEU A 182 13.23 3.38 3.20
CA LEU A 182 14.57 3.96 3.19
C LEU A 182 15.60 2.85 2.98
N SER A 183 16.43 2.97 1.93
CA SER A 183 17.60 2.11 1.76
C SER A 183 18.66 2.42 2.83
N VAL A 184 19.23 1.37 3.42
CA VAL A 184 19.99 1.47 4.68
C VAL A 184 21.44 1.87 4.41
N GLU A 185 22.15 1.11 3.59
CA GLU A 185 23.60 1.25 3.37
C GLU A 185 23.98 2.52 2.61
N ASP A 186 23.07 3.05 1.78
CA ASP A 186 23.27 4.27 1.00
C ASP A 186 22.53 5.49 1.59
N CYS A 187 21.98 5.36 2.81
CA CYS A 187 21.25 6.40 3.52
C CYS A 187 20.07 7.00 2.72
N GLY A 188 19.33 6.17 2.00
CA GLY A 188 18.15 6.58 1.24
C GLY A 188 18.46 7.23 -0.11
N LYS A 189 19.68 7.03 -0.63
CA LYS A 189 20.09 7.62 -1.91
C LYS A 189 19.33 7.02 -3.10
N GLU A 190 19.17 5.70 -3.13
CA GLU A 190 18.43 5.01 -4.21
C GLU A 190 16.96 4.77 -3.84
N ILE A 191 16.64 4.31 -2.63
CA ILE A 191 15.26 4.12 -2.17
C ILE A 191 14.94 5.09 -1.02
N CYS A 192 14.08 6.07 -1.29
CA CYS A 192 13.54 6.95 -0.26
C CYS A 192 12.14 7.40 -0.69
N PHE A 193 11.12 6.97 0.05
CA PHE A 193 9.77 7.45 -0.19
C PHE A 193 8.86 7.43 1.04
N ASN A 194 7.86 8.31 1.00
CA ASN A 194 6.75 8.39 1.94
C ASN A 194 5.48 8.76 1.18
N ILE A 195 4.68 7.76 0.84
CA ILE A 195 3.56 7.91 -0.08
C ILE A 195 2.33 7.19 0.45
N TYR A 196 1.18 7.79 0.21
CA TYR A 196 -0.11 7.17 0.44
C TYR A 196 -0.70 6.73 -0.89
N LEU A 197 -1.13 5.46 -1.00
CA LEU A 197 -1.78 4.91 -2.18
C LEU A 197 -3.25 4.61 -1.88
N TYR A 198 -4.14 5.02 -2.78
CA TYR A 198 -5.59 4.82 -2.59
C TYR A 198 -5.99 3.36 -2.83
N ASN A 199 -6.80 2.82 -1.92
CA ASN A 199 -7.47 1.52 -2.11
C ASN A 199 -8.75 1.70 -2.94
N ARG A 200 -8.61 2.21 -4.16
CA ARG A 200 -9.73 2.41 -5.09
C ARG A 200 -9.58 1.54 -6.32
N GLN A 201 -10.64 1.47 -7.10
CA GLN A 201 -10.65 0.83 -8.41
C GLN A 201 -11.36 1.81 -9.36
N PRO A 202 -10.74 2.20 -10.48
CA PRO A 202 -11.42 2.97 -11.50
C PRO A 202 -12.78 2.35 -11.84
N GLU A 203 -13.80 3.20 -12.03
CA GLU A 203 -15.17 2.82 -12.39
C GLU A 203 -15.97 2.05 -11.32
N ILE A 204 -15.42 1.87 -10.11
CA ILE A 204 -16.10 1.18 -9.00
C ILE A 204 -16.24 2.11 -7.80
N ASN A 205 -17.45 2.21 -7.25
CA ASN A 205 -17.68 2.79 -5.94
C ASN A 205 -17.61 1.72 -4.85
N ILE A 206 -16.92 2.02 -3.75
CA ILE A 206 -16.68 1.09 -2.63
C ILE A 206 -17.29 1.66 -1.35
N ASP A 207 -18.14 0.88 -0.69
CA ASP A 207 -18.52 1.10 0.70
C ASP A 207 -17.40 0.56 1.60
N TYR A 208 -16.47 1.42 1.99
CA TYR A 208 -15.36 1.03 2.86
C TYR A 208 -15.81 0.53 4.24
N LYS A 209 -17.04 0.85 4.68
CA LYS A 209 -17.53 0.42 5.99
C LYS A 209 -17.72 -1.08 6.03
N LYS A 210 -18.38 -1.64 5.01
CA LYS A 210 -18.75 -3.07 4.94
C LYS A 210 -18.03 -3.85 3.85
N GLY A 211 -17.40 -3.16 2.90
CA GLY A 211 -16.71 -3.72 1.74
C GLY A 211 -17.58 -3.98 0.51
N TYR A 212 -18.87 -3.63 0.54
CA TYR A 212 -19.71 -3.72 -0.67
C TYR A 212 -19.22 -2.79 -1.76
N SER A 213 -19.54 -3.11 -3.01
CA SER A 213 -19.14 -2.29 -4.15
C SER A 213 -20.14 -2.37 -5.30
N LYS A 214 -20.14 -1.34 -6.15
CA LYS A 214 -20.94 -1.28 -7.38
C LYS A 214 -20.19 -0.53 -8.47
N GLU A 215 -20.48 -0.85 -9.72
CA GLU A 215 -20.01 -0.02 -10.85
C GLU A 215 -20.58 1.39 -10.72
N ILE A 216 -19.81 2.38 -11.16
CA ILE A 216 -20.27 3.76 -11.25
C ILE A 216 -21.16 3.86 -12.47
N GLU A 217 -22.45 4.08 -12.26
CA GLU A 217 -23.39 4.35 -13.34
C GLU A 217 -23.16 5.76 -13.87
N PHE A 218 -22.66 5.87 -15.11
CA PHE A 218 -22.69 7.14 -15.83
C PHE A 218 -24.06 7.28 -16.50
N SER A 219 -24.95 8.05 -15.88
CA SER A 219 -26.15 8.52 -16.56
C SER A 219 -25.74 9.59 -17.57
N PHE A 220 -25.70 9.26 -18.86
CA PHE A 220 -25.72 10.28 -19.89
C PHE A 220 -27.13 10.89 -19.90
N SER A 221 -27.26 12.10 -19.36
CA SER A 221 -28.45 12.92 -19.61
C SER A 221 -28.45 13.26 -21.10
N ASN A 222 -29.30 12.59 -21.87
CA ASN A 222 -29.61 12.93 -23.27
C ASN A 222 -30.48 14.21 -23.34
N ASP A 223 -30.07 15.27 -22.65
CA ASP A 223 -30.66 16.59 -22.84
C ASP A 223 -29.82 17.32 -23.90
N ILE A 224 -30.01 16.91 -25.16
CA ILE A 224 -29.69 17.74 -26.31
C ILE A 224 -31.03 18.16 -26.92
N ILE A 225 -31.26 19.46 -26.74
CA ILE A 225 -32.21 20.44 -27.35
C ILE A 225 -32.97 19.93 -28.58
#